data_AF-A0A550H6B5-F1
#
_entry.id   AF-A0A550H6B5-F1
#
_cell.length_a   1.000
_cell.length_b   1.000
_cell.length_c   1.000
_cell.angle_alpha   90.00
_cell.angle_beta   90.00
_cell.angle_gamma   90.00
#
_symmetry.space_group_name_H-M   'P 1'
#
loop_
_entity.id
_entity.type
_entity.pdbx_description
1 polymer ?
#
loop_
_entity_poly.entity_id
_entity_poly.type
_entity_poly.pdbx_seq_one_letter_code
_entity_poly.pdbx_strand_id
1 'polypeptide(L)'
;AIRSALANVKAVAVMDKSMSFGGNGGPVFHEVRHLLYEATNHPYVVNYIYGLGGRDTSPRELRSIYETLQGILKGGRIDAPIQYLGLRG
;
A
#
# COMPACT_ATOMS: atom_id res chain seq x y z
N ALA A 1 18.69 2.65 0.33
CA ALA A 1 18.05 2.97 -0.98
C ALA A 1 16.57 3.29 -0.82
N ILE A 2 15.71 2.34 -0.40
CA ILE A 2 14.24 2.54 -0.32
C ILE A 2 13.86 3.71 0.61
N ARG A 3 14.44 3.77 1.82
CA ARG A 3 14.20 4.89 2.77
C ARG A 3 14.43 6.26 2.13
N SER A 4 15.55 6.42 1.42
CA SER A 4 15.91 7.66 0.73
C SER A 4 14.93 7.99 -0.40
N ALA A 5 14.48 6.98 -1.16
CA ALA A 5 13.49 7.17 -2.21
C ALA A 5 12.13 7.64 -1.66
N LEU A 6 11.79 7.25 -0.43
CA LEU A 6 10.54 7.63 0.24
C LEU A 6 10.64 8.92 1.07
N ALA A 7 11.82 9.55 1.14
CA ALA A 7 12.07 10.66 2.06
C ALA A 7 11.13 11.88 1.86
N ASN A 8 10.69 12.14 0.62
CA ASN A 8 9.81 13.27 0.28
C ASN A 8 8.38 12.84 -0.08
N VAL A 9 8.04 11.58 0.19
CA VAL A 9 6.71 11.03 -0.11
C VAL A 9 5.80 11.23 1.10
N LYS A 10 4.54 11.60 0.87
CA LYS A 10 3.53 11.81 1.92
C LYS A 10 2.61 10.61 2.12
N ALA A 11 2.39 9.83 1.07
CA ALA A 11 1.60 8.60 1.11
C ALA A 11 2.14 7.58 0.11
N VAL A 12 2.15 6.30 0.52
CA VAL A 12 2.73 5.17 -0.20
C VAL A 12 1.69 4.06 -0.27
N ALA A 13 1.40 3.59 -1.48
CA ALA A 13 0.72 2.31 -1.69
C ALA A 13 1.77 1.24 -1.93
N VAL A 14 1.82 0.24 -1.05
CA VAL A 14 2.67 -0.94 -1.23
C VAL A 14 1.83 -2.02 -1.90
N MET A 15 2.26 -2.45 -3.08
CA MET A 15 1.55 -3.45 -3.88
C MET A 15 2.20 -4.83 -3.71
N ASP A 16 1.48 -5.76 -3.12
CA ASP A 16 1.93 -7.14 -2.92
C ASP A 16 1.14 -8.11 -3.80
N LYS A 17 1.84 -8.98 -4.54
CA LYS A 17 1.20 -10.11 -5.26
C LYS A 17 0.89 -11.30 -4.36
N SER A 18 1.04 -11.13 -3.05
CA SER A 18 0.92 -12.18 -2.05
C SER A 18 0.33 -11.61 -0.78
N MET A 19 -0.15 -12.50 0.08
CA MET A 19 -0.57 -12.17 1.43
C MET A 19 0.20 -13.04 2.42
N SER A 20 0.55 -12.47 3.57
CA SER A 20 1.13 -13.26 4.65
C SER A 20 -0.02 -13.86 5.46
N PHE A 21 -0.20 -15.18 5.40
CA PHE A 21 -1.20 -15.86 6.23
C PHE A 21 -0.93 -15.61 7.72
N GLY A 22 -1.94 -15.15 8.45
CA GLY A 22 -1.80 -14.72 9.85
C GLY A 22 -1.16 -13.34 10.04
N GLY A 23 -0.72 -12.69 8.96
CA GLY A 23 -0.20 -11.32 8.96
C GLY A 23 -1.26 -10.29 8.58
N ASN A 24 -1.04 -9.05 9.01
CA ASN A 24 -1.88 -7.91 8.65
C ASN A 24 -1.29 -7.22 7.40
N GLY A 25 -1.34 -7.90 6.26
CA GLY A 25 -0.87 -7.40 4.95
C GLY A 25 0.03 -8.39 4.21
N GLY A 26 0.63 -7.89 3.13
CA GLY A 26 1.64 -8.61 2.35
C GLY A 26 3.07 -8.45 2.91
N PRO A 27 4.02 -9.29 2.48
CA PRO A 27 5.39 -9.30 2.99
C PRO A 27 6.14 -7.98 2.70
N VAL A 28 5.99 -7.39 1.51
CA VAL A 28 6.68 -6.13 1.17
C VAL A 28 6.12 -4.99 1.99
N PHE A 29 4.81 -4.97 2.22
CA PHE A 29 4.20 -3.99 3.13
C PHE A 29 4.78 -4.05 4.54
N HIS A 30 5.02 -5.24 5.08
CA HIS A 30 5.65 -5.39 6.39
C HIS A 30 7.09 -4.87 6.40
N GLU A 31 7.90 -5.20 5.39
CA GLU A 31 9.28 -4.70 5.30
C GLU A 31 9.35 -3.17 5.16
N VAL A 32 8.47 -2.57 4.34
CA VAL A 32 8.40 -1.12 4.16
C VAL A 32 8.01 -0.43 5.48
N ARG A 33 7.02 -0.96 6.20
CA ARG A 33 6.62 -0.42 7.51
C ARG A 33 7.71 -0.57 8.55
N HIS A 34 8.43 -1.69 8.55
CA HIS A 34 9.56 -1.90 9.45
C HIS A 34 10.70 -0.91 9.17
N LEU A 35 11.07 -0.72 7.89
CA LEU A 35 12.09 0.24 7.47
C LEU A 35 11.72 1.69 7.80
N LEU A 36 10.42 2.02 7.80
CA LEU A 36 9.91 3.34 8.16
C LEU A 36 9.65 3.49 9.66
N TYR A 37 9.78 2.43 10.47
CA TYR A 37 9.45 2.47 11.90
C TYR A 37 10.32 3.48 12.68
N GLU A 38 11.60 3.58 12.33
CA GLU A 38 12.55 4.54 12.91
C GLU A 38 12.79 5.76 12.01
N ALA A 39 11.99 5.95 10.97
CA ALA A 39 12.14 7.11 10.09
C ALA A 39 11.57 8.36 10.77
N THR A 40 12.21 9.51 10.57
CA THR A 40 11.66 10.79 11.05
C THR A 40 10.47 11.26 10.20
N ASN A 41 10.46 10.92 8.91
CA ASN A 41 9.32 11.10 8.03
C ASN A 41 8.44 9.85 8.03
N HIS A 42 7.19 9.99 8.42
CA HIS A 42 6.18 8.93 8.43
C HIS A 42 5.11 9.21 7.37
N PRO A 43 5.30 8.76 6.12
CA PRO A 43 4.22 8.78 5.15
C PRO A 43 3.07 7.88 5.60
N TYR A 44 1.87 8.16 5.12
CA TYR A 44 0.78 7.18 5.18
C TYR A 44 1.16 5.97 4.35
N VAL A 45 1.04 4.75 4.89
CA VAL A 45 1.36 3.52 4.17
C VAL A 45 0.14 2.61 4.16
N VAL A 46 -0.30 2.23 2.96
CA VAL A 46 -1.40 1.28 2.74
C VAL A 46 -0.93 0.13 1.87
N ASN A 47 -1.59 -1.02 2.00
CA ASN A 47 -1.29 -2.21 1.23
C ASN A 47 -2.41 -2.53 0.23
N TYR A 48 -2.00 -2.89 -1.00
CA TYR A 48 -2.87 -3.46 -2.00
C TYR A 48 -2.39 -4.86 -2.36
N ILE A 49 -3.17 -5.86 -2.00
CA ILE A 49 -2.95 -7.25 -2.38
C ILE A 49 -3.60 -7.43 -3.76
N TYR A 50 -2.81 -7.70 -4.79
CA TYR A 50 -3.26 -7.72 -6.17
C TYR A 50 -2.82 -8.99 -6.91
N GLY A 51 -3.42 -9.24 -8.07
CA GLY A 51 -3.02 -10.34 -8.96
C GLY A 51 -3.24 -11.75 -8.41
N LEU A 52 -4.02 -11.89 -7.33
CA LEU A 52 -4.35 -13.19 -6.75
C LEU A 52 -5.08 -14.07 -7.77
N GLY A 53 -4.61 -15.30 -7.93
CA GLY A 53 -5.12 -16.25 -8.92
C GLY A 53 -4.72 -15.93 -10.36
N GLY A 54 -3.64 -15.17 -10.58
CA GLY A 54 -3.14 -14.84 -11.92
C GLY A 54 -3.95 -13.75 -12.62
N ARG A 55 -4.72 -12.95 -11.88
CA ARG A 55 -5.51 -11.84 -12.42
C ARG A 55 -4.60 -10.70 -12.88
N ASP A 56 -4.95 -10.09 -14.01
CA ASP A 56 -4.33 -8.86 -14.46
C ASP A 56 -4.78 -7.66 -13.62
N THR A 57 -3.95 -6.61 -13.61
CA THR A 57 -4.29 -5.32 -12.98
C THR A 57 -4.40 -4.26 -14.06
N SER A 58 -5.59 -3.68 -14.16
CA SER A 58 -5.90 -2.68 -15.18
C SER A 58 -5.37 -1.29 -14.80
N PRO A 59 -5.11 -0.42 -15.79
CA PRO A 59 -4.78 0.99 -15.52
C PRO A 59 -5.85 1.73 -14.71
N ARG A 60 -7.12 1.33 -14.82
CA ARG A 60 -8.22 1.89 -14.01
C ARG A 60 -8.07 1.56 -12.54
N GLU A 61 -7.70 0.32 -12.22
CA GLU A 61 -7.43 -0.10 -10.84
C GLU A 61 -6.23 0.66 -10.27
N LEU A 62 -5.13 0.78 -11.03
CA LEU A 62 -3.98 1.59 -10.62
C LEU A 62 -4.36 3.07 -10.37
N ARG A 63 -5.24 3.63 -11.19
CA ARG A 63 -5.77 4.99 -10.96
C ARG A 63 -6.55 5.09 -9.65
N SER A 64 -7.41 4.11 -9.36
CA SER A 64 -8.19 4.11 -8.10
C SER A 64 -7.30 4.06 -6.87
N ILE A 65 -6.18 3.32 -6.91
CA ILE A 65 -5.17 3.32 -5.84
C ILE A 65 -4.65 4.74 -5.60
N TYR A 66 -4.29 5.46 -6.67
CA TYR A 66 -3.79 6.82 -6.55
C TYR A 66 -4.84 7.79 -6.02
N GLU A 67 -6.09 7.67 -6.47
CA GLU A 67 -7.23 8.46 -5.96
C GLU A 67 -7.43 8.23 -4.45
N THR A 68 -7.31 6.99 -3.97
CA THR A 68 -7.34 6.66 -2.54
C THR A 68 -6.19 7.33 -1.78
N LEU A 69 -4.95 7.31 -2.30
CA LEU A 69 -3.83 8.01 -1.68
C LEU A 69 -4.10 9.52 -1.57
N GLN A 70 -4.66 10.14 -2.61
CA GLN A 70 -5.06 11.55 -2.56
C GLN A 70 -6.16 11.80 -1.52
N GLY A 71 -7.12 10.88 -1.39
CA GLY A 71 -8.15 10.91 -0.36
C GLY A 71 -7.58 10.87 1.06
N ILE A 72 -6.63 9.95 1.30
CA ILE A 72 -5.91 9.83 2.58
C ILE A 72 -5.18 11.14 2.91
N LEU A 73 -4.50 11.75 1.94
CA LEU A 73 -3.79 13.02 2.15
C LEU A 73 -4.74 14.17 2.48
N LYS A 74 -5.92 14.21 1.87
CA LYS A 74 -6.95 15.23 2.18
C LYS A 74 -7.61 15.01 3.54
N GLY A 75 -7.87 13.76 3.89
CA GLY A 75 -8.58 13.39 5.11
C GLY A 75 -7.69 13.21 6.35
N GLY A 76 -6.38 13.04 6.15
CA GLY A 76 -5.41 12.83 7.22
C GLY A 76 -5.52 11.48 7.94
N ARG A 77 -6.28 10.52 7.40
CA ARG A 77 -6.52 9.20 8.02
C ARG A 77 -6.53 8.07 7.00
N ILE A 78 -6.21 6.86 7.49
CA ILE A 78 -6.32 5.62 6.74
C ILE A 78 -7.51 4.83 7.29
N ASP A 79 -8.50 4.56 6.44
CA ASP A 79 -9.71 3.81 6.84
C ASP A 79 -9.53 2.30 6.66
N ALA A 80 -8.94 1.90 5.54
CA ALA A 80 -8.65 0.52 5.20
C ALA A 80 -7.16 0.37 4.88
N PRO A 81 -6.32 -0.03 5.86
CA PRO A 81 -4.88 -0.12 5.66
C PRO A 81 -4.49 -1.23 4.68
N ILE A 82 -5.36 -2.20 4.43
CA ILE A 82 -5.16 -3.31 3.49
C ILE A 82 -6.38 -3.46 2.61
N GLN A 83 -6.16 -3.56 1.30
CA GLN A 83 -7.21 -3.69 0.31
C GLN A 83 -6.87 -4.82 -0.66
N TYR A 84 -7.86 -5.62 -1.03
CA TYR A 84 -7.72 -6.67 -2.04
C TYR A 84 -8.20 -6.12 -3.37
N LEU A 85 -7.28 -5.92 -4.30
CA LEU A 85 -7.56 -5.32 -5.59
C LEU A 85 -8.09 -6.37 -6.57
N GLY A 86 -9.19 -6.05 -7.25
CA GLY A 86 -9.78 -6.91 -8.29
C GLY A 86 -10.45 -8.19 -7.78
N LEU A 87 -10.52 -8.39 -6.46
CA LEU A 87 -11.33 -9.44 -5.86
C LEU A 87 -12.73 -8.92 -5.58
N ARG A 88 -13.73 -9.71 -5.96
CA ARG A 88 -15.14 -9.48 -5.62
C ARG A 88 -15.49 -10.47 -4.53
N GLY A 89 -15.93 -9.96 -3.38
CA GLY A 89 -16.59 -10.76 -2.36
C GLY A 89 -17.98 -11.18 -2.80
#